data_AF-A0A381VFZ5-F1
#
_entry.id   AF-A0A381VFZ5-F1
#
_cell.length_a   1.000
_cell.length_b   1.000
_cell.length_c   1.000
_cell.angle_alpha   90.00
_cell.angle_beta   90.00
_cell.angle_gamma   90.00
#
_symmetry.space_group_name_H-M   'P 1'
#
loop_
_entity.id
_entity.type
_entity.pdbx_description
1 polymer ?
#
loop_
_entity_poly.entity_id
_entity_poly.type
_entity_poly.pdbx_seq_one_letter_code
_entity_poly.pdbx_strand_id
1 'polypeptide(L)'
;VPEKLFFNGDIFGIVDNGILVAVTLYGIYKDQQQGGKGIVGGLFGALIGNAISDFVAALIDPSARHLAIGVFAGCMYVAALTYIWLKLFKKEL
;
A
#
# COMPACT_ATOMS: atom_id res chain seq x y z
N VAL A 1 24.44 18.88 7.62
CA VAL A 1 23.60 18.00 8.45
C VAL A 1 22.11 18.13 8.11
N PRO A 2 21.54 19.32 7.84
CA PRO A 2 20.15 19.45 7.38
C PRO A 2 19.91 18.95 5.95
N GLU A 3 20.80 19.29 5.02
CA GLU A 3 20.65 18.99 3.59
C GLU A 3 20.59 17.48 3.28
N LYS A 4 21.36 16.67 4.01
CA LYS A 4 21.31 15.19 3.93
C LYS A 4 20.02 14.61 4.53
N LEU A 5 19.40 15.30 5.49
CA LEU A 5 18.14 14.86 6.10
C LEU A 5 16.98 15.07 5.14
N PHE A 6 16.91 16.26 4.50
CA PHE A 6 15.89 16.55 3.48
C PHE A 6 16.02 15.61 2.28
N PHE A 7 17.22 15.44 1.73
CA PHE A 7 17.44 14.56 0.57
C PHE A 7 17.07 13.08 0.83
N ASN A 8 17.39 12.56 2.02
CA ASN A 8 17.02 11.19 2.39
C ASN A 8 15.50 11.05 2.63
N GLY A 9 14.86 12.06 3.24
CA GLY A 9 13.42 12.11 3.41
C GLY A 9 12.66 12.19 2.10
N ASP A 10 13.16 12.96 1.13
CA ASP A 10 12.58 13.08 -0.21
C ASP A 10 12.64 11.76 -0.97
N ILE A 11 13.80 11.08 -0.97
CA ILE A 11 13.95 9.76 -1.60
C ILE A 11 13.00 8.74 -0.96
N PHE A 12 12.95 8.71 0.37
CA PHE A 12 12.04 7.83 1.09
C PHE A 12 10.58 8.10 0.70
N GLY A 13 10.16 9.37 0.72
CA GLY A 13 8.80 9.77 0.36
C GLY A 13 8.43 9.45 -1.09
N ILE A 14 9.37 9.59 -2.03
CA ILE A 14 9.19 9.23 -3.44
C ILE A 14 9.02 7.72 -3.60
N VAL A 15 9.86 6.92 -2.93
CA VAL A 15 9.78 5.46 -2.99
C VAL A 15 8.46 4.98 -2.39
N ASP A 16 8.11 5.47 -1.20
CA ASP A 16 6.91 5.08 -0.48
C ASP A 16 5.62 5.40 -1.28
N ASN A 17 5.43 6.69 -1.62
CA ASN A 17 4.25 7.11 -2.38
C ASN A 17 4.26 6.62 -3.83
N GLY A 18 5.44 6.41 -4.41
CA GLY A 18 5.59 5.87 -5.76
C GLY A 18 5.09 4.43 -5.87
N ILE A 19 5.46 3.58 -4.89
CA ILE A 19 4.93 2.20 -4.81
C ILE A 19 3.43 2.23 -4.58
N LEU A 20 2.97 3.03 -3.60
CA LEU A 20 1.54 3.16 -3.30
C LEU A 20 0.73 3.53 -4.54
N VAL A 21 1.07 4.63 -5.22
CA VAL A 21 0.30 5.11 -6.37
C VAL A 21 0.37 4.13 -7.55
N ALA A 22 1.50 3.47 -7.79
CA ALA A 22 1.63 2.49 -8.87
C ALA A 22 0.70 1.30 -8.66
N VAL A 23 0.66 0.74 -7.44
CA VAL A 23 -0.20 -0.40 -7.12
C VAL A 23 -1.67 0.01 -7.07
N THR A 24 -2.00 1.20 -6.54
CA THR A 24 -3.37 1.75 -6.59
C THR A 24 -3.87 1.93 -8.01
N LEU A 25 -3.10 2.56 -8.89
CA LEU A 25 -3.48 2.77 -10.29
C LEU A 25 -3.64 1.44 -11.04
N TYR A 26 -2.74 0.48 -10.79
CA TYR A 26 -2.89 -0.86 -11.35
C TYR A 26 -4.18 -1.54 -10.88
N GLY A 27 -4.52 -1.42 -9.60
CA GLY A 27 -5.76 -1.93 -9.03
C GLY A 27 -6.99 -1.30 -9.68
N ILE A 28 -7.04 0.03 -9.78
CA ILE A 28 -8.11 0.78 -10.47
C ILE A 28 -8.29 0.26 -11.89
N TYR A 29 -7.19 0.18 -12.65
CA TYR A 29 -7.21 -0.26 -14.03
C TYR A 29 -7.73 -1.69 -14.18
N LYS A 30 -7.30 -2.61 -13.31
CA LYS A 30 -7.74 -4.00 -13.34
C LYS A 30 -9.22 -4.17 -13.00
N ASP A 31 -9.72 -3.43 -12.02
CA ASP A 31 -11.15 -3.42 -11.68
C ASP A 31 -11.99 -2.86 -12.84
N GLN A 32 -11.52 -1.79 -13.49
CA GLN A 32 -12.17 -1.26 -14.70
C GLN A 32 -12.16 -2.25 -15.88
N GLN A 33 -11.07 -3.01 -16.08
CA GLN A 33 -11.03 -4.07 -17.11
C GLN A 33 -12.06 -5.19 -16.86
N GLN A 34 -12.49 -5.38 -15.61
CA GLN A 34 -13.49 -6.39 -15.23
C GLN A 34 -14.92 -5.83 -15.22
N GLY A 35 -15.12 -4.58 -15.68
CA GLY A 35 -16.43 -3.92 -15.73
C GLY A 35 -16.79 -3.15 -14.46
N GLY A 36 -15.88 -3.07 -13.48
CA GLY A 36 -16.05 -2.29 -12.27
C GLY A 36 -15.79 -0.79 -12.47
N LYS A 37 -16.08 0.00 -11.43
CA LYS A 37 -15.86 1.46 -11.43
C LYS A 37 -14.43 1.87 -11.03
N GLY A 38 -13.56 0.90 -10.72
CA GLY A 38 -12.21 1.16 -10.20
C GLY A 38 -12.15 1.36 -8.68
N ILE A 39 -13.28 1.33 -7.99
CA ILE A 39 -13.37 1.62 -6.55
C ILE A 39 -12.79 0.46 -5.72
N VAL A 40 -13.16 -0.78 -6.04
CA VAL A 40 -12.72 -1.96 -5.29
C VAL A 40 -11.26 -2.24 -5.60
N GLY A 41 -10.90 -2.17 -6.88
CA GLY A 41 -9.51 -2.29 -7.32
C GLY A 41 -8.61 -1.22 -6.73
N GLY A 42 -9.06 0.04 -6.69
CA GLY A 42 -8.31 1.13 -6.08
C GLY A 42 -8.15 0.95 -4.57
N LEU A 43 -9.19 0.51 -3.86
CA LEU A 43 -9.12 0.23 -2.43
C LEU A 43 -8.08 -0.86 -2.11
N PHE A 44 -8.14 -2.01 -2.78
CA PHE A 44 -7.17 -3.08 -2.55
C PHE A 44 -5.78 -2.75 -3.07
N GLY A 45 -5.69 -2.02 -4.19
CA GLY A 45 -4.43 -1.50 -4.71
C GLY A 45 -3.75 -0.54 -3.73
N ALA A 46 -4.52 0.34 -3.06
CA ALA A 46 -4.00 1.21 -2.01
C ALA A 46 -3.59 0.45 -0.74
N LEU A 47 -4.39 -0.51 -0.27
CA LEU A 47 -4.07 -1.30 0.92
C LEU A 47 -2.80 -2.16 0.70
N ILE A 48 -2.70 -2.83 -0.44
CA ILE A 48 -1.53 -3.63 -0.80
C ILE A 48 -0.34 -2.74 -1.12
N GLY A 49 -0.57 -1.64 -1.84
CA GLY A 49 0.46 -0.66 -2.17
C GLY A 49 1.11 -0.08 -0.92
N ASN A 50 0.32 0.34 0.07
CA ASN A 50 0.82 0.80 1.36
C ASN A 50 1.57 -0.30 2.12
N ALA A 51 1.05 -1.53 2.16
CA ALA A 51 1.76 -2.63 2.82
C ALA A 51 3.15 -2.86 2.24
N ILE A 52 3.26 -2.90 0.90
CA ILE A 52 4.53 -3.10 0.20
C ILE A 52 5.44 -1.88 0.38
N SER A 53 4.90 -0.67 0.28
CA SER A 53 5.68 0.56 0.40
C SER A 53 6.30 0.70 1.79
N ASP A 54 5.51 0.48 2.85
CA ASP A 54 5.96 0.47 4.25
C ASP A 54 7.01 -0.64 4.50
N PHE A 55 6.83 -1.82 3.89
CA PHE A 55 7.81 -2.91 4.01
C PHE A 55 9.14 -2.54 3.37
N VAL A 56 9.12 -2.00 2.15
CA VAL A 56 10.33 -1.56 1.43
C VAL A 56 11.02 -0.42 2.17
N ALA A 57 10.26 0.58 2.62
CA ALA A 57 10.72 1.68 3.45
C ALA A 57 11.43 1.19 4.72
N ALA A 58 10.78 0.30 5.47
CA ALA A 58 11.34 -0.25 6.71
C ALA A 58 12.59 -1.10 6.44
N LEU A 59 12.71 -1.76 5.29
CA LEU A 59 13.91 -2.51 4.92
C LEU A 59 15.12 -1.62 4.58
N ILE A 60 14.87 -0.39 4.14
CA ILE A 60 15.91 0.61 3.78
C ILE A 60 16.38 1.37 5.03
N ASP A 61 15.49 1.61 6.00
CA ASP A 61 15.82 2.27 7.27
C ASP A 61 16.33 1.24 8.32
N PRO A 62 17.62 1.29 8.71
CA PRO A 62 18.17 0.36 9.71
C PRO A 62 17.45 0.41 11.06
N SER A 63 16.86 1.54 11.43
CA SER A 63 16.14 1.70 12.70
C SER A 63 14.75 1.04 12.68
N ALA A 64 14.10 1.00 11.52
CA ALA A 64 12.75 0.45 11.34
C ALA A 64 12.74 -1.02 10.89
N ARG A 65 13.87 -1.57 10.43
CA ARG A 65 13.97 -2.91 9.82
C ARG A 65 13.39 -4.06 10.65
N HIS A 66 13.52 -3.99 11.96
CA HIS A 66 12.98 -4.99 12.89
C HIS A 66 11.44 -5.02 12.92
N LEU A 67 10.79 -3.93 12.52
CA LEU A 67 9.33 -3.80 12.43
C LEU A 67 8.78 -4.22 11.07
N ALA A 68 9.62 -4.32 10.02
CA ALA A 68 9.18 -4.47 8.63
C ALA A 68 8.16 -5.60 8.43
N ILE A 69 8.45 -6.81 8.93
CA ILE A 69 7.55 -7.96 8.80
C ILE A 69 6.26 -7.75 9.59
N GLY A 70 6.34 -7.16 10.79
CA GLY A 70 5.18 -6.91 11.64
C GLY A 70 4.23 -5.86 11.05
N VAL A 71 4.78 -4.77 10.51
CA VAL A 71 4.02 -3.73 9.82
C VAL A 71 3.36 -4.30 8.56
N PHE A 72 4.12 -5.00 7.72
CA PHE A 72 3.58 -5.65 6.53
C PHE A 72 2.43 -6.60 6.88
N ALA A 73 2.62 -7.48 7.87
CA ALA A 73 1.59 -8.40 8.33
C ALA A 73 0.35 -7.66 8.85
N GLY A 74 0.53 -6.60 9.64
CA GLY A 74 -0.54 -5.75 10.14
C GLY A 74 -1.38 -5.14 9.01
N CYS A 75 -0.73 -4.57 7.99
CA CYS A 75 -1.42 -4.03 6.82
C CYS A 75 -2.19 -5.12 6.05
N MET A 76 -1.59 -6.31 5.89
CA MET A 76 -2.26 -7.43 5.23
C MET A 76 -3.46 -7.97 6.02
N TYR A 77 -3.44 -7.93 7.36
CA TYR A 77 -4.60 -8.28 8.18
C TYR A 77 -5.77 -7.33 7.92
N VAL A 78 -5.50 -6.02 7.86
CA VAL A 78 -6.53 -5.01 7.54
C VAL A 78 -7.06 -5.19 6.12
N ALA A 79 -6.20 -5.51 5.16
CA ALA A 79 -6.63 -5.85 3.79
C ALA A 79 -7.57 -7.06 3.77
N ALA A 80 -7.23 -8.14 4.49
CA ALA A 80 -8.08 -9.32 4.59
C ALA A 80 -9.43 -9.02 5.28
N LEU A 81 -9.42 -8.24 6.37
CA LEU A 81 -10.65 -7.81 7.04
C LEU A 81 -11.53 -6.94 6.14
N THR A 82 -10.92 -6.07 5.34
CA THR A 82 -11.65 -5.23 4.37
C THR A 82 -12.34 -6.11 3.32
N TYR A 83 -11.67 -7.15 2.82
CA TYR A 83 -12.27 -8.13 1.91
C TYR A 83 -13.45 -8.87 2.54
N ILE A 84 -13.29 -9.35 3.78
CA ILE A 84 -14.37 -10.02 4.51
C ILE A 84 -15.56 -9.06 4.69
N TRP A 85 -15.30 -7.82 5.11
CA TRP A 85 -16.35 -6.82 5.30
C TRP A 85 -17.11 -6.52 4.01
N LEU A 86 -16.39 -6.29 2.91
CA LEU A 86 -17.03 -6.05 1.61
C LEU A 86 -17.86 -7.25 1.18
N LYS A 87 -17.37 -8.47 1.34
CA LYS A 87 -18.12 -9.69 1.00
C LYS A 87 -19.40 -9.86 1.82
N LEU A 88 -19.41 -9.42 3.08
CA LEU A 88 -20.58 -9.52 3.97
C LEU A 88 -21.62 -8.42 3.70
N PHE A 89 -21.18 -7.19 3.43
CA PHE A 89 -22.05 -6.01 3.41
C PHE A 89 -22.25 -5.38 2.03
N LYS A 90 -21.40 -5.70 1.06
CA LYS A 90 -21.58 -5.36 -0.36
C LYS A 90 -21.75 -6.64 -1.16
N LYS A 91 -22.98 -6.90 -1.60
CA LYS A 91 -23.35 -8.07 -2.41
C LYS A 91 -22.67 -8.11 -3.77
N GLU A 92 -22.14 -6.99 -4.25
CA GLU A 92 -21.43 -6.90 -5.53
C GLU A 92 -19.96 -6.63 -5.27
N LEU A 93 -19.20 -7.71 -5.35
CA LEU A 93 -17.75 -7.78 -5.39
C LEU A 93 -17.39 -8.58 -6.64
#